data_AF-A0AAW2KKN2-F1
#
_entry.id   AF-A0AAW2KKN2-F1
#
_cell.length_a   1.000
_cell.length_b   1.000
_cell.length_c   1.000
_cell.angle_alpha   90.00
_cell.angle_beta   90.00
_cell.angle_gamma   90.00
#
_symmetry.space_group_name_H-M   'P 1'
#
loop_
_entity.id
_entity.type
_entity.pdbx_description
1 polymer ?
#
loop_
_entity_poly.entity_id
_entity_poly.type
_entity_poly.pdbx_seq_one_letter_code
_entity_poly.pdbx_strand_id
1 'polypeptide(L)'
;MLSQSAAAGPPTCPADIGSDCATSSGEWEGEFFPGIPEIKYEDWMRFSVAFWHTFRGTGGDPFGAPTKAWPWEDGTNSLAMAKRRMRANFEFIEKLGVDKWCFHDRDIAPDGKTIEETNANLDEVVALAKELQGKKIHPLWGTAQLFHPRYMHGAATSSELGVYVYSAAQVKKAMEVTHYLGGENYVFWGGREGYQSLLNTDMERELNHMARLFEAAVAYKKKIGFNGTLLIEPKPQEPTKHHCHHELETARINGLLGNIDANSGDPQIGWDTDQFLMDVGEATLVMLSVIKNAKREHDVEDLFIAHIAGMDTLARGLRNAAKLIEVKIYLRLAYFLITSWK
;
A
#
# COMPACT_ATOMS: atom_id res chain seq x y z
N MET A 1 -5.86 11.10 -55.60
CA MET A 1 -5.43 11.44 -54.23
C MET A 1 -6.68 11.58 -53.40
N LEU A 2 -7.01 10.84 -52.34
CA LEU A 2 -6.41 9.74 -51.59
C LEU A 2 -7.61 8.96 -51.00
N SER A 3 -7.64 7.64 -51.18
CA SER A 3 -8.60 6.72 -50.55
C SER A 3 -8.20 6.47 -49.10
N GLN A 4 -9.08 6.71 -48.14
CA GLN A 4 -8.90 6.22 -46.76
C GLN A 4 -9.67 4.91 -46.59
N SER A 5 -8.93 3.83 -46.39
CA SER A 5 -9.42 2.54 -45.90
C SER A 5 -9.65 2.64 -44.39
N ALA A 6 -10.89 2.54 -43.94
CA ALA A 6 -11.20 2.27 -42.55
C ALA A 6 -10.99 0.77 -42.27
N ALA A 7 -10.03 0.45 -41.41
CA ALA A 7 -9.88 -0.91 -40.89
C ALA A 7 -11.00 -1.16 -39.86
N ALA A 8 -11.89 -2.10 -40.16
CA ALA A 8 -12.92 -2.55 -39.23
C ALA A 8 -12.26 -3.39 -38.12
N GLY A 9 -12.42 -2.98 -36.86
CA GLY A 9 -12.08 -3.80 -35.70
C GLY A 9 -13.01 -5.02 -35.57
N PRO A 10 -12.61 -6.07 -34.85
CA PRO A 10 -13.45 -7.25 -34.66
C PRO A 10 -14.75 -6.89 -33.90
N PRO A 11 -15.90 -7.51 -34.26
CA PRO A 11 -17.19 -7.18 -33.68
C PRO A 11 -17.25 -7.58 -32.20
N THR A 12 -17.36 -6.60 -31.32
CA THR A 12 -17.74 -6.81 -29.91
C THR A 12 -19.25 -6.85 -29.82
N CYS A 13 -19.82 -7.88 -29.20
CA CYS A 13 -21.26 -7.99 -28.97
C CYS A 13 -21.80 -6.74 -28.25
N PRO A 14 -22.91 -6.15 -28.70
CA PRO A 14 -23.56 -5.06 -27.99
C PRO A 14 -24.11 -5.55 -26.65
N ALA A 15 -23.92 -4.77 -25.60
CA ALA A 15 -24.52 -4.99 -24.29
C ALA A 15 -26.00 -4.58 -24.29
N ASP A 16 -26.81 -5.18 -25.17
CA ASP A 16 -28.26 -4.96 -25.18
C ASP A 16 -28.99 -6.18 -24.62
N ILE A 17 -29.91 -5.90 -23.72
CA ILE A 17 -30.57 -6.88 -22.86
C ILE A 17 -31.64 -7.60 -23.70
N GLY A 18 -31.30 -8.77 -24.22
CA GLY A 18 -32.27 -9.70 -24.79
C GLY A 18 -31.81 -10.38 -26.07
N SER A 19 -30.99 -11.41 -25.94
CA SER A 19 -31.13 -12.66 -26.73
C SER A 19 -30.09 -13.70 -26.30
N ASP A 20 -30.62 -14.81 -25.82
CA ASP A 20 -30.09 -16.16 -25.65
C ASP A 20 -28.59 -16.42 -25.85
N CYS A 21 -27.90 -16.66 -24.72
CA CYS A 21 -26.79 -17.62 -24.63
C CYS A 21 -27.04 -18.53 -23.43
N ALA A 22 -28.06 -19.38 -23.54
CA ALA A 22 -28.25 -20.52 -22.64
C ALA A 22 -27.77 -21.79 -23.35
N THR A 23 -26.59 -22.28 -22.98
CA THR A 23 -26.27 -23.71 -23.08
C THR A 23 -25.67 -24.17 -21.76
N SER A 24 -26.13 -25.34 -21.34
CA SER A 24 -26.17 -25.89 -19.99
C SER A 24 -24.89 -26.61 -19.56
N SER A 25 -24.11 -25.98 -18.68
CA SER A 25 -23.21 -26.60 -17.69
C SER A 25 -22.65 -25.48 -16.80
N GLY A 26 -23.11 -25.40 -15.55
CA GLY A 26 -22.82 -24.29 -14.62
C GLY A 26 -21.43 -24.31 -13.98
N GLU A 27 -20.39 -24.59 -14.75
CA GLU A 27 -18.99 -24.40 -14.35
C GLU A 27 -18.32 -23.50 -15.38
N TRP A 28 -17.82 -22.36 -14.91
CA TRP A 28 -17.11 -21.40 -15.74
C TRP A 28 -15.69 -21.92 -15.97
N GLU A 29 -15.40 -22.43 -17.18
CA GLU A 29 -14.07 -22.87 -17.63
C GLU A 29 -13.49 -21.89 -18.66
N GLY A 30 -13.30 -20.63 -18.26
CA GLY A 30 -12.59 -19.64 -19.07
C GLY A 30 -11.35 -19.13 -18.34
N GLU A 31 -10.25 -18.85 -19.04
CA GLU A 31 -9.20 -17.99 -18.50
C GLU A 31 -9.54 -16.53 -18.82
N PHE A 32 -9.55 -15.65 -17.82
CA PHE A 32 -9.82 -14.22 -18.06
C PHE A 32 -8.73 -13.53 -18.89
N PHE A 33 -7.49 -14.06 -18.91
CA PHE A 33 -6.35 -13.42 -19.57
C PHE A 33 -5.34 -14.44 -20.15
N PRO A 34 -5.66 -15.13 -21.27
CA PRO A 34 -4.73 -16.04 -21.90
C PRO A 34 -3.54 -15.29 -22.53
N GLY A 35 -2.31 -15.72 -22.21
CA GLY A 35 -1.09 -15.28 -22.90
C GLY A 35 -0.14 -14.34 -22.13
N ILE A 36 -0.25 -14.22 -20.81
CA ILE A 36 0.69 -13.45 -19.97
C ILE A 36 1.80 -14.39 -19.44
N PRO A 37 3.08 -14.23 -19.85
CA PRO A 37 4.19 -15.03 -19.30
C PRO A 37 4.66 -14.57 -17.90
N GLU A 38 5.19 -15.51 -17.11
CA GLU A 38 5.71 -15.32 -15.73
C GLU A 38 7.05 -14.55 -15.70
N ILE A 39 7.21 -13.58 -14.80
CA ILE A 39 8.32 -12.61 -14.73
C ILE A 39 9.18 -12.83 -13.45
N LYS A 40 10.52 -12.65 -13.53
CA LYS A 40 11.44 -12.69 -12.37
C LYS A 40 12.12 -11.35 -12.03
N TYR A 41 11.46 -10.51 -11.22
CA TYR A 41 12.01 -9.31 -10.52
C TYR A 41 11.88 -9.35 -9.00
N GLU A 42 11.49 -10.51 -8.52
CA GLU A 42 10.86 -10.75 -7.23
C GLU A 42 11.73 -10.32 -6.04
N ASP A 43 13.06 -10.41 -6.19
CA ASP A 43 14.00 -10.13 -5.09
C ASP A 43 14.21 -8.64 -4.84
N TRP A 44 14.29 -7.83 -5.91
CA TRP A 44 14.44 -6.37 -5.82
C TRP A 44 13.10 -5.68 -5.68
N MET A 45 12.13 -6.11 -6.49
CA MET A 45 10.81 -5.52 -6.57
C MET A 45 9.84 -6.39 -5.79
N ARG A 46 9.83 -6.19 -4.47
CA ARG A 46 8.92 -6.86 -3.52
C ARG A 46 7.54 -6.21 -3.55
N PHE A 47 6.93 -6.11 -4.73
CA PHE A 47 5.65 -5.43 -4.92
C PHE A 47 4.56 -5.99 -4.04
N SER A 48 3.72 -5.09 -3.53
CA SER A 48 2.65 -5.43 -2.60
C SER A 48 1.36 -4.73 -3.01
N VAL A 49 0.23 -5.42 -2.90
CA VAL A 49 -1.10 -4.85 -3.14
C VAL A 49 -1.61 -4.14 -1.88
N ALA A 50 -1.93 -2.84 -1.99
CA ALA A 50 -2.58 -2.08 -0.94
C ALA A 50 -4.09 -2.40 -0.90
N PHE A 51 -4.55 -3.07 0.17
CA PHE A 51 -5.92 -3.58 0.24
C PHE A 51 -6.97 -2.45 0.23
N TRP A 52 -6.70 -1.31 0.89
CA TRP A 52 -7.66 -0.20 1.00
C TRP A 52 -7.97 0.44 -0.37
N HIS A 53 -6.96 0.87 -1.13
CA HIS A 53 -7.23 1.48 -2.43
C HIS A 53 -7.85 0.50 -3.43
N THR A 54 -7.37 -0.75 -3.45
CA THR A 54 -7.79 -1.74 -4.45
C THR A 54 -9.19 -2.29 -4.18
N PHE A 55 -9.52 -2.61 -2.92
CA PHE A 55 -10.77 -3.32 -2.60
C PHE A 55 -11.77 -2.51 -1.77
N ARG A 56 -11.34 -1.39 -1.17
CA ARG A 56 -12.24 -0.44 -0.46
C ARG A 56 -12.45 0.86 -1.22
N GLY A 57 -11.62 1.20 -2.20
CA GLY A 57 -11.69 2.46 -2.93
C GLY A 57 -12.99 2.60 -3.72
N THR A 58 -13.84 3.56 -3.35
CA THR A 58 -15.17 3.75 -3.96
C THR A 58 -15.18 4.75 -5.12
N GLY A 59 -14.08 5.48 -5.31
CA GLY A 59 -13.98 6.57 -6.29
C GLY A 59 -14.85 7.79 -5.96
N GLY A 60 -15.29 7.92 -4.70
CA GLY A 60 -15.86 9.17 -4.18
C GLY A 60 -14.76 10.12 -3.71
N ASP A 61 -15.11 11.39 -3.59
CA ASP A 61 -14.24 12.47 -3.12
C ASP A 61 -15.05 13.45 -2.22
N PRO A 62 -14.44 14.50 -1.63
CA PRO A 62 -15.17 15.43 -0.76
C PRO A 62 -16.34 16.18 -1.41
N PHE A 63 -16.47 16.13 -2.74
CA PHE A 63 -17.46 16.87 -3.54
C PHE A 63 -18.41 15.96 -4.33
N GLY A 64 -18.16 14.64 -4.36
CA GLY A 64 -18.87 13.69 -5.20
C GLY A 64 -19.13 12.34 -4.51
N ALA A 65 -20.29 11.75 -4.81
CA ALA A 65 -20.64 10.41 -4.34
C ALA A 65 -19.72 9.32 -4.95
N PRO A 66 -19.63 8.14 -4.31
CA PRO A 66 -19.02 6.95 -4.89
C PRO A 66 -19.39 6.70 -6.35
N THR A 67 -18.40 6.38 -7.18
CA THR A 67 -18.56 6.12 -8.61
C THR A 67 -18.36 4.65 -9.00
N LYS A 68 -17.76 3.85 -8.11
CA LYS A 68 -17.44 2.44 -8.35
C LYS A 68 -18.45 1.52 -7.67
N ALA A 69 -18.98 0.57 -8.43
CA ALA A 69 -19.80 -0.53 -7.92
C ALA A 69 -19.01 -1.85 -8.03
N TRP A 70 -18.47 -2.33 -6.92
CA TRP A 70 -17.65 -3.53 -6.90
C TRP A 70 -18.51 -4.79 -6.72
N PRO A 71 -18.22 -5.90 -7.42
CA PRO A 71 -19.00 -7.14 -7.32
C PRO A 71 -18.86 -7.83 -5.96
N TRP A 72 -17.85 -7.46 -5.16
CA TRP A 72 -17.65 -7.97 -3.81
C TRP A 72 -18.31 -7.11 -2.70
N GLU A 73 -18.93 -5.98 -3.06
CA GLU A 73 -19.60 -5.08 -2.10
C GLU A 73 -21.13 -5.22 -2.19
N ASP A 74 -21.80 -5.24 -1.03
CA ASP A 74 -23.26 -5.19 -0.92
C ASP A 74 -23.78 -3.99 -0.09
N GLY A 75 -22.88 -3.10 0.32
CA GLY A 75 -23.18 -1.90 1.10
C GLY A 75 -23.38 -2.13 2.61
N THR A 76 -23.31 -3.37 3.10
CA THR A 76 -23.62 -3.68 4.51
C THR A 76 -22.41 -3.59 5.45
N ASN A 77 -21.19 -3.63 4.91
CA ASN A 77 -19.96 -3.84 5.69
C ASN A 77 -20.05 -5.08 6.61
N SER A 78 -20.76 -6.13 6.19
CA SER A 78 -20.92 -7.35 6.99
C SER A 78 -19.66 -8.24 6.97
N LEU A 79 -19.58 -9.16 7.92
CA LEU A 79 -18.51 -10.18 7.95
C LEU A 79 -18.53 -11.07 6.69
N ALA A 80 -19.72 -11.38 6.16
CA ALA A 80 -19.85 -12.13 4.91
C ALA A 80 -19.27 -11.36 3.72
N MET A 81 -19.51 -10.05 3.66
CA MET A 81 -18.96 -9.16 2.64
C MET A 81 -17.43 -9.04 2.78
N ALA A 82 -16.92 -8.91 4.01
CA ALA A 82 -15.49 -8.93 4.28
C ALA A 82 -14.79 -10.22 3.79
N LYS A 83 -15.39 -11.39 4.03
CA LYS A 83 -14.90 -12.68 3.50
C LYS A 83 -14.97 -12.76 1.98
N ARG A 84 -15.97 -12.14 1.35
CA ARG A 84 -16.07 -12.05 -0.12
C ARG A 84 -14.94 -11.19 -0.70
N ARG A 85 -14.72 -10.01 -0.11
CA ARG A 85 -13.62 -9.11 -0.48
C ARG A 85 -12.25 -9.77 -0.30
N MET A 86 -12.06 -10.53 0.77
CA MET A 86 -10.82 -11.26 0.99
C MET A 86 -10.52 -12.27 -0.13
N ARG A 87 -11.53 -13.00 -0.63
CA ARG A 87 -11.35 -13.90 -1.78
C ARG A 87 -10.99 -13.14 -3.06
N ALA A 88 -11.65 -12.01 -3.32
CA ALA A 88 -11.32 -11.14 -4.46
C ALA A 88 -9.86 -10.63 -4.37
N ASN A 89 -9.37 -10.33 -3.17
CA ASN A 89 -7.98 -9.93 -2.95
C ASN A 89 -6.98 -11.02 -3.36
N PHE A 90 -7.17 -12.25 -2.91
CA PHE A 90 -6.23 -13.32 -3.25
C PHE A 90 -6.31 -13.73 -4.72
N GLU A 91 -7.50 -13.76 -5.32
CA GLU A 91 -7.64 -13.95 -6.77
C GLU A 91 -6.88 -12.88 -7.58
N PHE A 92 -6.98 -11.61 -7.14
CA PHE A 92 -6.28 -10.50 -7.79
C PHE A 92 -4.76 -10.61 -7.63
N ILE A 93 -4.27 -10.90 -6.42
CA ILE A 93 -2.83 -11.06 -6.13
C ILE A 93 -2.24 -12.18 -6.99
N GLU A 94 -2.92 -13.33 -7.06
CA GLU A 94 -2.49 -14.48 -7.87
C GLU A 94 -2.40 -14.10 -9.35
N LYS A 95 -3.42 -13.46 -9.91
CA LYS A 95 -3.44 -13.03 -11.33
C LYS A 95 -2.42 -11.93 -11.63
N LEU A 96 -2.16 -11.06 -10.67
CA LEU A 96 -1.15 -10.00 -10.79
C LEU A 96 0.28 -10.57 -10.74
N GLY A 97 0.46 -11.80 -10.25
CA GLY A 97 1.77 -12.44 -10.13
C GLY A 97 2.62 -11.91 -8.99
N VAL A 98 2.03 -11.23 -8.00
CA VAL A 98 2.72 -10.76 -6.80
C VAL A 98 2.48 -11.70 -5.62
N ASP A 99 3.35 -11.66 -4.63
CA ASP A 99 3.30 -12.54 -3.45
C ASP A 99 3.05 -11.78 -2.14
N LYS A 100 2.86 -10.45 -2.22
CA LYS A 100 2.70 -9.59 -1.05
C LYS A 100 1.47 -8.70 -1.13
N TRP A 101 0.99 -8.36 0.05
CA TRP A 101 -0.11 -7.43 0.25
C TRP A 101 0.02 -6.67 1.57
N CYS A 102 -0.67 -5.54 1.67
CA CYS A 102 -0.69 -4.67 2.82
C CYS A 102 -2.12 -4.38 3.23
N PHE A 103 -2.40 -4.24 4.52
CA PHE A 103 -3.76 -4.01 5.00
C PHE A 103 -3.82 -3.19 6.29
N HIS A 104 -4.88 -2.38 6.45
CA HIS A 104 -5.34 -2.02 7.79
C HIS A 104 -6.34 -3.06 8.29
N ASP A 105 -6.35 -3.29 9.60
CA ASP A 105 -7.29 -4.18 10.27
C ASP A 105 -8.77 -3.90 9.96
N ARG A 106 -9.17 -2.62 9.85
CA ARG A 106 -10.55 -2.20 9.51
C ARG A 106 -10.88 -2.23 8.02
N ASP A 107 -9.88 -2.34 7.15
CA ASP A 107 -10.14 -2.55 5.73
C ASP A 107 -10.62 -3.99 5.48
N ILE A 108 -10.03 -4.94 6.20
CA ILE A 108 -10.27 -6.36 6.00
C ILE A 108 -11.45 -6.88 6.80
N ALA A 109 -11.76 -6.32 7.97
CA ALA A 109 -12.84 -6.77 8.83
C ALA A 109 -13.69 -5.61 9.40
N PRO A 110 -14.99 -5.83 9.62
CA PRO A 110 -15.86 -4.79 10.17
C PRO A 110 -15.75 -4.67 11.68
N ASP A 111 -15.98 -3.46 12.19
CA ASP A 111 -16.20 -3.22 13.62
C ASP A 111 -17.44 -3.97 14.12
N GLY A 112 -17.37 -4.48 15.34
CA GLY A 112 -18.51 -4.89 16.14
C GLY A 112 -18.98 -3.77 17.07
N LYS A 113 -19.91 -4.08 17.97
CA LYS A 113 -20.41 -3.13 18.98
C LYS A 113 -19.42 -2.96 20.13
N THR A 114 -18.57 -3.97 20.37
CA THR A 114 -17.52 -3.94 21.38
C THR A 114 -16.18 -4.32 20.76
N ILE A 115 -15.09 -4.06 21.47
CA ILE A 115 -13.75 -4.44 20.99
C ILE A 115 -13.60 -5.97 20.89
N GLU A 116 -14.29 -6.73 21.74
CA GLU A 116 -14.33 -8.19 21.69
C GLU A 116 -15.01 -8.67 20.41
N GLU A 117 -16.16 -8.10 20.06
CA GLU A 117 -16.86 -8.41 18.80
C GLU A 117 -16.02 -7.99 17.58
N THR A 118 -15.41 -6.80 17.61
CA THR A 118 -14.50 -6.34 16.55
C THR A 118 -13.32 -7.31 16.37
N ASN A 119 -12.71 -7.76 17.46
CA ASN A 119 -11.59 -8.70 17.42
C ASN A 119 -12.03 -10.07 16.91
N ALA A 120 -13.21 -10.55 17.30
CA ALA A 120 -13.76 -11.82 16.80
C ALA A 120 -14.03 -11.77 15.29
N ASN A 121 -14.60 -10.67 14.79
CA ASN A 121 -14.79 -10.46 13.35
C ASN A 121 -13.45 -10.47 12.61
N LEU A 122 -12.44 -9.78 13.14
CA LEU A 122 -11.10 -9.76 12.56
C LEU A 122 -10.46 -11.15 12.54
N ASP A 123 -10.60 -11.92 13.63
CA ASP A 123 -10.08 -13.28 13.71
C ASP A 123 -10.68 -14.21 12.66
N GLU A 124 -11.98 -14.09 12.39
CA GLU A 124 -12.64 -14.88 11.34
C GLU A 124 -12.13 -14.55 9.93
N VAL A 125 -11.89 -13.27 9.64
CA VAL A 125 -11.36 -12.87 8.32
C VAL A 125 -9.89 -13.26 8.19
N VAL A 126 -9.10 -13.10 9.25
CA VAL A 126 -7.68 -13.44 9.28
C VAL A 126 -7.46 -14.95 9.17
N ALA A 127 -8.33 -15.76 9.76
CA ALA A 127 -8.31 -17.22 9.56
C ALA A 127 -8.51 -17.58 8.07
N LEU A 128 -9.48 -16.97 7.40
CA LEU A 128 -9.69 -17.15 5.96
C LEU A 128 -8.49 -16.65 5.14
N ALA A 129 -7.93 -15.48 5.49
CA ALA A 129 -6.75 -14.96 4.80
C ALA A 129 -5.56 -15.90 4.93
N LYS A 130 -5.36 -16.53 6.09
CA LYS A 130 -4.30 -17.52 6.31
C LYS A 130 -4.46 -18.76 5.43
N GLU A 131 -5.70 -19.22 5.22
CA GLU A 131 -6.01 -20.32 4.32
C GLU A 131 -5.69 -19.94 2.86
N LEU A 132 -6.18 -18.78 2.41
CA LEU A 132 -6.02 -18.29 1.04
C LEU A 132 -4.57 -17.92 0.69
N GLN A 133 -3.76 -17.52 1.66
CA GLN A 133 -2.33 -17.24 1.46
C GLN A 133 -1.53 -18.44 0.93
N GLY A 134 -1.98 -19.66 1.23
CA GLY A 134 -1.24 -20.88 0.94
C GLY A 134 0.18 -20.81 1.52
N LYS A 135 1.19 -21.05 0.66
CA LYS A 135 2.62 -21.00 1.05
C LYS A 135 3.40 -19.83 0.47
N LYS A 136 2.90 -19.21 -0.61
CA LYS A 136 3.63 -18.19 -1.38
C LYS A 136 3.28 -16.78 -0.90
N ILE A 137 1.99 -16.52 -0.69
CA ILE A 137 1.50 -15.16 -0.42
C ILE A 137 1.58 -14.86 1.07
N HIS A 138 2.08 -13.69 1.44
CA HIS A 138 2.14 -13.22 2.82
C HIS A 138 2.11 -11.69 2.90
N PRO A 139 1.73 -11.09 4.04
CA PRO A 139 1.72 -9.64 4.13
C PRO A 139 3.14 -9.06 4.07
N LEU A 140 3.36 -8.02 3.28
CA LEU A 140 4.57 -7.20 3.46
C LEU A 140 4.49 -6.45 4.80
N TRP A 141 3.29 -5.96 5.12
CA TRP A 141 2.98 -5.41 6.44
C TRP A 141 1.48 -5.39 6.73
N GLY A 142 1.15 -5.27 8.02
CA GLY A 142 -0.17 -4.84 8.45
C GLY A 142 -0.06 -3.60 9.34
N THR A 143 -1.20 -2.95 9.59
CA THR A 143 -1.30 -1.74 10.39
C THR A 143 -2.70 -1.61 11.02
N ALA A 144 -2.84 -0.71 11.99
CA ALA A 144 -4.12 -0.36 12.60
C ALA A 144 -4.72 0.90 11.94
N GLN A 145 -6.00 0.84 11.56
CA GLN A 145 -6.73 2.01 11.05
C GLN A 145 -7.12 2.96 12.19
N LEU A 146 -6.21 3.85 12.58
CA LEU A 146 -6.40 4.78 13.72
C LEU A 146 -7.01 6.13 13.33
N PHE A 147 -7.97 6.13 12.40
CA PHE A 147 -8.61 7.35 11.87
C PHE A 147 -10.14 7.26 11.67
N HIS A 148 -10.79 6.23 12.23
CA HIS A 148 -12.24 6.16 12.53
C HIS A 148 -12.76 7.40 13.31
N PRO A 149 -14.06 7.79 13.25
CA PRO A 149 -14.60 8.95 13.98
C PRO A 149 -14.23 9.07 15.47
N ARG A 150 -14.00 7.94 16.14
CA ARG A 150 -13.53 7.91 17.55
C ARG A 150 -12.16 8.57 17.74
N TYR A 151 -11.36 8.63 16.69
CA TYR A 151 -10.01 9.19 16.66
C TYR A 151 -9.99 10.61 16.08
N MET A 152 -11.14 11.30 16.02
CA MET A 152 -11.23 12.65 15.47
C MET A 152 -10.29 13.66 16.14
N HIS A 153 -9.87 13.39 17.38
CA HIS A 153 -8.94 14.22 18.16
C HIS A 153 -7.60 13.50 18.41
N GLY A 154 -7.20 12.59 17.53
CA GLY A 154 -5.98 11.79 17.68
C GLY A 154 -6.24 10.41 18.27
N ALA A 155 -5.24 9.53 18.18
CA ALA A 155 -5.30 8.16 18.67
C ALA A 155 -4.32 7.97 19.82
N ALA A 156 -3.02 7.95 19.54
CA ALA A 156 -1.98 8.03 20.56
C ALA A 156 -1.85 9.46 21.12
N THR A 157 -2.12 10.48 20.30
CA THR A 157 -2.11 11.89 20.70
C THR A 157 -3.44 12.37 21.26
N SER A 158 -4.42 11.48 21.49
CA SER A 158 -5.73 11.89 21.98
C SER A 158 -5.66 12.58 23.35
N SER A 159 -6.44 13.65 23.49
CA SER A 159 -6.71 14.27 24.80
C SER A 159 -7.51 13.36 25.74
N GLU A 160 -8.17 12.32 25.21
CA GLU A 160 -9.02 11.39 25.94
C GLU A 160 -8.31 10.05 26.22
N LEU A 161 -8.17 9.70 27.51
CA LEU A 161 -7.55 8.44 27.92
C LEU A 161 -8.26 7.20 27.35
N GLY A 162 -9.58 7.22 27.25
CA GLY A 162 -10.36 6.11 26.68
C GLY A 162 -10.00 5.84 25.21
N VAL A 163 -9.76 6.89 24.43
CA VAL A 163 -9.34 6.79 23.03
C VAL A 163 -7.90 6.26 22.92
N TYR A 164 -7.00 6.74 23.78
CA TYR A 164 -5.62 6.23 23.87
C TYR A 164 -5.58 4.73 24.21
N VAL A 165 -6.39 4.28 25.18
CA VAL A 165 -6.42 2.86 25.55
C VAL A 165 -7.01 2.02 24.42
N TYR A 166 -8.04 2.52 23.73
CA TYR A 166 -8.62 1.82 22.59
C TYR A 166 -7.64 1.71 21.42
N SER A 167 -6.90 2.78 21.09
CA SER A 167 -5.88 2.75 20.03
C SER A 167 -4.77 1.75 20.34
N ALA A 168 -4.29 1.73 21.60
CA ALA A 168 -3.31 0.74 22.06
C ALA A 168 -3.82 -0.71 21.93
N ALA A 169 -5.08 -0.95 22.28
CA ALA A 169 -5.70 -2.27 22.13
C ALA A 169 -5.85 -2.67 20.64
N GLN A 170 -6.17 -1.72 19.76
CA GLN A 170 -6.24 -1.96 18.32
C GLN A 170 -4.86 -2.25 17.72
N VAL A 171 -3.82 -1.47 18.07
CA VAL A 171 -2.42 -1.73 17.67
C VAL A 171 -1.95 -3.11 18.12
N LYS A 172 -2.24 -3.47 19.37
CA LYS A 172 -1.94 -4.80 19.91
C LYS A 172 -2.54 -5.89 19.02
N LYS A 173 -3.83 -5.81 18.71
CA LYS A 173 -4.51 -6.83 17.91
C LYS A 173 -4.02 -6.84 16.46
N ALA A 174 -3.86 -5.67 15.84
CA ALA A 174 -3.33 -5.54 14.49
C ALA A 174 -1.95 -6.19 14.37
N MET A 175 -1.06 -5.96 15.33
CA MET A 175 0.27 -6.57 15.36
C MET A 175 0.22 -8.10 15.53
N GLU A 176 -0.69 -8.61 16.36
CA GLU A 176 -0.91 -10.06 16.50
C GLU A 176 -1.34 -10.71 15.20
N VAL A 177 -2.29 -10.10 14.48
CA VAL A 177 -2.77 -10.66 13.21
C VAL A 177 -1.72 -10.53 12.11
N THR A 178 -0.95 -9.44 12.07
CA THR A 178 0.21 -9.31 11.17
C THR A 178 1.22 -10.42 11.45
N HIS A 179 1.55 -10.67 12.72
CA HIS A 179 2.46 -11.75 13.10
C HIS A 179 1.92 -13.13 12.70
N TYR A 180 0.65 -13.41 12.98
CA TYR A 180 -0.02 -14.68 12.65
C TYR A 180 -0.03 -14.97 11.15
N LEU A 181 -0.27 -13.95 10.33
CA LEU A 181 -0.26 -14.06 8.87
C LEU A 181 1.16 -14.16 8.29
N GLY A 182 2.20 -13.94 9.09
CA GLY A 182 3.60 -14.00 8.66
C GLY A 182 4.09 -12.69 8.03
N GLY A 183 3.57 -11.54 8.48
CA GLY A 183 3.94 -10.24 7.98
C GLY A 183 5.42 -9.91 8.17
N GLU A 184 6.04 -9.24 7.20
CA GLU A 184 7.46 -8.87 7.29
C GLU A 184 7.70 -7.61 8.12
N ASN A 185 6.73 -6.70 8.15
CA ASN A 185 6.82 -5.43 8.86
C ASN A 185 5.48 -5.06 9.51
N TYR A 186 5.48 -4.03 10.35
CA TYR A 186 4.28 -3.42 10.90
C TYR A 186 4.42 -1.89 10.84
N VAL A 187 3.41 -1.22 10.29
CA VAL A 187 3.45 0.21 9.98
C VAL A 187 2.68 1.03 11.02
N PHE A 188 3.19 2.23 11.30
CA PHE A 188 2.49 3.31 11.99
C PHE A 188 2.36 4.50 11.05
N TRP A 189 1.14 4.73 10.55
CA TRP A 189 0.78 5.95 9.84
C TRP A 189 -0.13 6.81 10.72
N GLY A 190 0.37 8.00 11.08
CA GLY A 190 -0.26 8.88 12.05
C GLY A 190 -1.37 9.76 11.48
N GLY A 191 -2.37 9.18 10.80
CA GLY A 191 -3.40 9.96 10.07
C GLY A 191 -4.18 10.99 10.93
N ARG A 192 -4.24 10.81 12.24
CA ARG A 192 -4.81 11.77 13.22
C ARG A 192 -3.82 12.19 14.30
N GLU A 193 -2.56 11.75 14.22
CA GLU A 193 -1.52 12.03 15.22
C GLU A 193 -0.90 13.39 14.95
N GLY A 194 -1.66 14.43 15.29
CA GLY A 194 -1.34 15.84 15.08
C GLY A 194 -2.49 16.70 15.59
N TYR A 195 -2.54 17.96 15.15
CA TYR A 195 -3.54 18.91 15.63
C TYR A 195 -4.24 19.65 14.49
N GLN A 196 -5.46 20.10 14.75
CA GLN A 196 -6.17 21.06 13.88
C GLN A 196 -5.88 22.51 14.28
N SER A 197 -5.68 22.78 15.57
CA SER A 197 -5.36 24.11 16.08
C SER A 197 -4.38 24.02 17.24
N LEU A 198 -3.35 24.88 17.24
CA LEU A 198 -2.41 24.93 18.36
C LEU A 198 -3.06 25.47 19.65
N LEU A 199 -4.18 26.20 19.55
CA LEU A 199 -4.85 26.83 20.68
C LEU A 199 -5.36 25.84 21.73
N ASN A 200 -5.64 24.60 21.33
CA ASN A 200 -6.15 23.53 22.20
C ASN A 200 -5.23 22.30 22.23
N THR A 201 -3.96 22.46 21.84
CA THR A 201 -3.01 21.35 21.68
C THR A 201 -1.84 21.54 22.63
N ASP A 202 -1.55 20.50 23.41
CA ASP A 202 -0.32 20.38 24.20
C ASP A 202 0.64 19.45 23.47
N MET A 203 1.46 20.02 22.57
CA MET A 203 2.33 19.23 21.69
C MET A 203 3.32 18.36 22.47
N GLU A 204 3.86 18.87 23.60
CA GLU A 204 4.81 18.11 24.40
C GLU A 204 4.13 16.87 25.00
N ARG A 205 2.94 17.04 25.57
CA ARG A 205 2.17 15.93 26.14
C ARG A 205 1.79 14.90 25.08
N GLU A 206 1.31 15.35 23.92
CA GLU A 206 0.87 14.49 22.82
C GLU A 206 2.03 13.67 22.23
N LEU A 207 3.18 14.29 21.98
CA LEU A 207 4.38 13.59 21.51
C LEU A 207 4.89 12.59 22.55
N ASN A 208 4.83 12.93 23.84
CA ASN A 208 5.18 12.01 24.92
C ASN A 208 4.25 10.80 24.99
N HIS A 209 2.95 10.97 24.74
CA HIS A 209 2.00 9.86 24.67
C HIS A 209 2.27 8.95 23.48
N MET A 210 2.52 9.52 22.30
CA MET A 210 2.86 8.76 21.10
C MET A 210 4.16 7.97 21.29
N ALA A 211 5.19 8.56 21.90
CA ALA A 211 6.43 7.87 22.25
C ALA A 211 6.17 6.67 23.17
N ARG A 212 5.33 6.83 24.22
CA ARG A 212 4.95 5.73 25.12
C ARG A 212 4.21 4.61 24.39
N LEU A 213 3.34 4.93 23.43
CA LEU A 213 2.68 3.92 22.60
C LEU A 213 3.70 3.15 21.77
N PHE A 214 4.68 3.82 21.15
CA PHE A 214 5.73 3.15 20.38
C PHE A 214 6.63 2.28 21.27
N GLU A 215 7.01 2.74 22.46
CA GLU A 215 7.74 1.93 23.44
C GLU A 215 6.95 0.67 23.83
N ALA A 216 5.65 0.81 24.09
CA ALA A 216 4.76 -0.31 24.40
C ALA A 216 4.64 -1.27 23.21
N ALA A 217 4.54 -0.77 21.98
CA ALA A 217 4.50 -1.59 20.77
C ALA A 217 5.81 -2.36 20.54
N VAL A 218 6.98 -1.73 20.77
CA VAL A 218 8.29 -2.41 20.73
C VAL A 218 8.38 -3.50 21.79
N ALA A 219 7.94 -3.21 23.02
CA ALA A 219 7.91 -4.20 24.09
C ALA A 219 6.97 -5.38 23.75
N TYR A 220 5.80 -5.08 23.18
CA TYR A 220 4.82 -6.09 22.80
C TYR A 220 5.28 -6.97 21.65
N LYS A 221 5.85 -6.37 20.60
CA LYS A 221 6.54 -7.06 19.51
C LYS A 221 7.54 -8.11 20.02
N LYS A 222 8.40 -7.70 20.97
CA LYS A 222 9.38 -8.61 21.60
C LYS A 222 8.67 -9.73 22.38
N LYS A 223 7.62 -9.40 23.12
CA LYS A 223 6.84 -10.35 23.92
C LYS A 223 6.19 -11.45 23.07
N ILE A 224 5.67 -11.11 21.90
CA ILE A 224 5.01 -12.08 21.01
C ILE A 224 5.97 -12.76 20.02
N GLY A 225 7.26 -12.41 20.04
CA GLY A 225 8.25 -12.98 19.12
C GLY A 225 8.12 -12.46 17.68
N PHE A 226 7.52 -11.29 17.47
CA PHE A 226 7.39 -10.71 16.14
C PHE A 226 8.73 -10.11 15.69
N ASN A 227 9.35 -10.72 14.67
CA ASN A 227 10.67 -10.33 14.18
C ASN A 227 10.64 -9.23 13.11
N GLY A 228 9.48 -8.87 12.57
CA GLY A 228 9.37 -7.88 11.49
C GLY A 228 9.83 -6.48 11.87
N THR A 229 10.06 -5.60 10.90
CA THR A 229 10.48 -4.21 11.19
C THR A 229 9.28 -3.37 11.62
N LEU A 230 9.44 -2.49 12.62
CA LEU A 230 8.44 -1.44 12.89
C LEU A 230 8.79 -0.22 12.04
N LEU A 231 7.81 0.28 11.29
CA LEU A 231 7.99 1.37 10.34
C LEU A 231 7.12 2.56 10.76
N ILE A 232 7.67 3.76 10.65
CA ILE A 232 6.89 5.01 10.73
C ILE A 232 6.76 5.51 9.29
N GLU A 233 5.54 5.84 8.89
CA GLU A 233 5.26 6.42 7.58
C GLU A 233 5.10 7.94 7.72
N PRO A 234 6.11 8.74 7.36
CA PRO A 234 6.04 10.19 7.53
C PRO A 234 5.09 10.82 6.52
N LYS A 235 4.25 11.74 6.98
CA LYS A 235 3.45 12.62 6.12
C LYS A 235 3.42 14.01 6.76
N PRO A 236 3.82 15.08 6.06
CA PRO A 236 3.97 16.41 6.67
C PRO A 236 2.62 17.02 7.06
N GLN A 237 1.62 16.83 6.20
CA GLN A 237 0.22 17.22 6.34
C GLN A 237 -0.51 16.76 5.07
N GLU A 238 -1.84 16.74 5.11
CA GLU A 238 -2.62 16.97 3.89
C GLU A 238 -2.82 18.50 3.81
N PRO A 239 -2.28 19.20 2.77
CA PRO A 239 -2.50 18.69 1.44
C PRO A 239 -1.29 18.81 0.45
N THR A 240 -0.04 19.06 0.81
CA THR A 240 1.00 19.32 -0.22
C THR A 240 1.62 18.08 -0.91
N LYS A 241 1.88 18.12 -2.24
CA LYS A 241 2.79 17.18 -2.94
C LYS A 241 4.19 17.23 -2.32
N HIS A 242 4.82 16.05 -2.19
CA HIS A 242 6.23 15.92 -1.84
C HIS A 242 6.97 15.04 -2.89
N HIS A 243 8.14 15.48 -3.38
CA HIS A 243 9.01 14.63 -4.20
C HIS A 243 9.79 13.67 -3.29
N CYS A 244 9.40 12.40 -3.24
CA CYS A 244 9.85 11.44 -2.23
C CYS A 244 11.36 11.17 -2.24
N HIS A 245 12.07 11.45 -3.34
CA HIS A 245 13.52 11.21 -3.44
C HIS A 245 14.34 11.87 -2.32
N HIS A 246 13.98 13.07 -1.87
CA HIS A 246 14.69 13.74 -0.78
C HIS A 246 14.58 12.95 0.53
N GLU A 247 13.38 12.49 0.87
CA GLU A 247 13.13 11.69 2.08
C GLU A 247 13.80 10.32 1.98
N LEU A 248 13.78 9.70 0.80
CA LEU A 248 14.46 8.43 0.57
C LEU A 248 15.98 8.54 0.74
N GLU A 249 16.63 9.55 0.18
CA GLU A 249 18.07 9.76 0.39
C GLU A 249 18.36 10.11 1.85
N THR A 250 17.52 10.92 2.50
CA THR A 250 17.67 11.27 3.93
C THR A 250 17.54 10.04 4.83
N ALA A 251 16.52 9.21 4.63
CA ALA A 251 16.35 7.95 5.34
C ALA A 251 17.52 7.00 5.07
N ARG A 252 17.97 6.90 3.82
CA ARG A 252 19.08 6.04 3.41
C ARG A 252 20.41 6.42 4.05
N ILE A 253 20.81 7.70 4.02
CA ILE A 253 22.09 8.14 4.61
C ILE A 253 22.12 7.99 6.12
N ASN A 254 20.95 7.97 6.77
CA ASN A 254 20.82 7.70 8.20
C ASN A 254 20.62 6.21 8.53
N GLY A 255 20.58 5.33 7.53
CA GLY A 255 20.38 3.88 7.74
C GLY A 255 18.96 3.50 8.21
N LEU A 256 17.97 4.33 7.92
CA LEU A 256 16.58 4.20 8.36
C LEU A 256 15.59 3.91 7.21
N LEU A 257 16.08 3.74 5.97
CA LEU A 257 15.23 3.40 4.83
C LEU A 257 14.72 1.95 4.96
N GLY A 258 13.44 1.80 5.33
CA GLY A 258 12.78 0.52 5.53
C GLY A 258 11.96 0.05 4.32
N ASN A 259 10.84 0.73 4.04
CA ASN A 259 9.93 0.39 2.95
C ASN A 259 9.46 1.65 2.21
N ILE A 260 8.84 1.47 1.03
CA ILE A 260 8.38 2.56 0.17
C ILE A 260 6.95 2.29 -0.27
N ASP A 261 6.06 3.26 -0.06
CA ASP A 261 4.76 3.32 -0.71
C ASP A 261 4.91 4.03 -2.06
N ALA A 262 4.75 3.27 -3.14
CA ALA A 262 5.05 3.72 -4.49
C ALA A 262 3.86 4.42 -5.15
N ASN A 263 3.70 5.71 -4.87
CA ASN A 263 2.71 6.57 -5.50
C ASN A 263 3.36 7.88 -6.01
N SER A 264 2.53 8.76 -6.57
CA SER A 264 2.89 10.12 -6.93
C SER A 264 1.75 11.06 -6.56
N GLY A 265 2.11 12.28 -6.18
CA GLY A 265 1.20 13.42 -6.13
C GLY A 265 1.23 14.25 -7.41
N ASP A 266 0.42 15.30 -7.47
CA ASP A 266 0.44 16.30 -8.54
C ASP A 266 1.00 17.65 -7.99
N PRO A 267 2.04 18.25 -8.60
CA PRO A 267 2.69 19.44 -8.05
C PRO A 267 1.83 20.71 -8.11
N GLN A 268 0.73 20.69 -8.86
CA GLN A 268 -0.25 21.76 -8.92
C GLN A 268 -1.42 21.51 -7.96
N ILE A 269 -1.54 20.29 -7.46
CA ILE A 269 -2.59 19.86 -6.54
C ILE A 269 -1.98 19.74 -5.16
N GLY A 270 -2.26 20.74 -4.33
CA GLY A 270 -2.07 20.60 -2.90
C GLY A 270 -3.22 19.81 -2.31
N TRP A 271 -3.37 18.50 -2.62
CA TRP A 271 -3.83 17.40 -1.74
C TRP A 271 -3.21 16.07 -2.19
N ASP A 272 -3.33 15.03 -1.35
CA ASP A 272 -2.81 13.71 -1.70
C ASP A 272 -3.69 13.05 -2.77
N THR A 273 -3.11 12.69 -3.90
CA THR A 273 -3.85 12.16 -5.04
C THR A 273 -3.73 10.65 -5.20
N ASP A 274 -2.80 10.02 -4.47
CA ASP A 274 -2.54 8.57 -4.52
C ASP A 274 -2.48 8.01 -5.95
N GLN A 275 -1.92 8.78 -6.89
CA GLN A 275 -1.74 8.31 -8.26
C GLN A 275 -0.62 7.28 -8.28
N PHE A 276 -0.70 6.32 -9.20
CA PHE A 276 0.45 5.46 -9.46
C PHE A 276 1.65 6.31 -9.90
N LEU A 277 2.85 5.89 -9.49
CA LEU A 277 4.08 6.54 -9.94
C LEU A 277 4.31 6.25 -11.43
N MET A 278 4.05 7.25 -12.28
CA MET A 278 4.16 7.14 -13.74
C MET A 278 5.33 7.93 -14.33
N ASP A 279 5.95 8.82 -13.55
CA ASP A 279 7.11 9.59 -13.99
C ASP A 279 8.38 8.73 -13.88
N VAL A 280 8.94 8.37 -15.04
CA VAL A 280 10.15 7.55 -15.15
C VAL A 280 11.39 8.25 -14.58
N GLY A 281 11.46 9.59 -14.62
CA GLY A 281 12.55 10.36 -14.05
C GLY A 281 12.57 10.28 -12.53
N GLU A 282 11.41 10.52 -11.91
CA GLU A 282 11.21 10.39 -10.47
C GLU A 282 11.46 8.95 -10.00
N ALA A 283 10.90 7.95 -10.70
CA ALA A 283 11.16 6.55 -10.41
C ALA A 283 12.64 6.16 -10.55
N THR A 284 13.37 6.75 -11.52
CA THR A 284 14.82 6.55 -11.65
C THR A 284 15.56 7.06 -10.40
N LEU A 285 15.17 8.21 -9.86
CA LEU A 285 15.77 8.77 -8.65
C LEU A 285 15.42 7.94 -7.41
N VAL A 286 14.16 7.52 -7.27
CA VAL A 286 13.71 6.59 -6.22
C VAL A 286 14.55 5.32 -6.23
N MET A 287 14.66 4.66 -7.38
CA MET A 287 15.42 3.42 -7.49
C MET A 287 16.93 3.64 -7.35
N LEU A 288 17.46 4.82 -7.67
CA LEU A 288 18.85 5.16 -7.37
C LEU A 288 19.11 5.15 -5.85
N SER A 289 18.17 5.64 -5.03
CA SER A 289 18.26 5.53 -3.57
C SER A 289 18.22 4.07 -3.12
N VAL A 290 17.31 3.27 -3.67
CA VAL A 290 17.19 1.83 -3.35
C VAL A 290 18.48 1.07 -3.70
N ILE A 291 19.04 1.27 -4.90
CA ILE A 291 20.29 0.59 -5.30
C ILE A 291 21.45 1.03 -4.40
N LYS A 292 21.57 2.32 -4.05
CA LYS A 292 22.63 2.77 -3.13
C LYS A 292 22.48 2.19 -1.72
N ASN A 293 21.25 1.85 -1.33
CA ASN A 293 20.97 1.18 -0.06
C ASN A 293 21.39 -0.31 -0.11
N ALA A 294 21.34 -0.92 -1.28
CA ALA A 294 21.62 -2.33 -1.51
C ALA A 294 23.05 -2.60 -2.04
N LYS A 295 23.60 -3.78 -1.77
CA LYS A 295 24.89 -4.22 -2.35
C LYS A 295 24.63 -5.10 -3.60
N ARG A 296 24.44 -4.45 -4.78
CA ARG A 296 24.44 -4.88 -6.22
C ARG A 296 23.97 -6.31 -6.65
N GLU A 297 23.08 -6.41 -7.67
CA GLU A 297 23.33 -6.77 -9.11
C GLU A 297 22.02 -6.72 -9.97
N HIS A 298 22.15 -6.56 -11.31
CA HIS A 298 21.17 -6.14 -12.36
C HIS A 298 20.33 -7.33 -12.93
N ASP A 299 19.16 -7.26 -13.61
CA ASP A 299 18.67 -6.49 -14.80
C ASP A 299 17.13 -6.74 -15.01
N VAL A 300 16.29 -5.80 -15.53
CA VAL A 300 14.80 -5.85 -15.33
C VAL A 300 13.80 -5.35 -16.43
N GLU A 301 13.11 -6.24 -17.17
CA GLU A 301 12.11 -6.03 -18.27
C GLU A 301 10.59 -6.32 -17.97
N ASP A 302 9.76 -5.28 -17.97
CA ASP A 302 8.29 -5.06 -18.16
C ASP A 302 7.16 -6.13 -17.93
N LEU A 303 5.97 -5.72 -17.39
CA LEU A 303 4.64 -5.50 -18.07
C LEU A 303 3.30 -5.69 -17.27
N PHE A 304 2.17 -5.11 -17.86
CA PHE A 304 0.66 -4.92 -17.61
C PHE A 304 -0.16 -3.60 -17.19
N ILE A 305 0.16 -2.39 -17.69
CA ILE A 305 -0.64 -1.12 -17.75
C ILE A 305 -0.89 -0.14 -16.54
N ALA A 306 -1.26 -0.48 -15.29
CA ALA A 306 -1.50 0.58 -14.25
C ALA A 306 -0.80 0.32 -12.91
N HIS A 307 -1.19 -0.75 -12.19
CA HIS A 307 -0.30 -1.34 -11.18
C HIS A 307 1.03 -1.63 -11.82
N ILE A 308 0.95 -2.23 -13.00
CA ILE A 308 2.08 -2.37 -13.85
C ILE A 308 2.65 -1.04 -14.27
N ALA A 309 1.91 -0.07 -14.81
CA ALA A 309 2.65 1.10 -15.26
C ALA A 309 3.42 1.74 -14.10
N GLY A 310 2.94 1.63 -12.86
CA GLY A 310 3.75 1.83 -11.66
C GLY A 310 4.95 0.86 -11.54
N MET A 311 4.73 -0.46 -11.61
CA MET A 311 5.77 -1.50 -11.54
C MET A 311 6.83 -1.38 -12.66
N ASP A 312 6.43 -1.23 -13.92
CA ASP A 312 7.24 -0.93 -15.12
C ASP A 312 7.97 0.39 -14.99
N THR A 313 7.31 1.44 -14.48
CA THR A 313 7.97 2.73 -14.26
C THR A 313 9.09 2.59 -13.23
N LEU A 314 8.86 1.85 -12.14
CA LEU A 314 9.90 1.51 -11.17
C LEU A 314 10.97 0.57 -11.75
N ALA A 315 10.59 -0.45 -12.52
CA ALA A 315 11.51 -1.39 -13.18
C ALA A 315 12.45 -0.65 -14.15
N ARG A 316 11.88 0.22 -14.99
CA ARG A 316 12.62 1.09 -15.89
C ARG A 316 13.48 2.10 -15.13
N GLY A 317 12.97 2.65 -14.04
CA GLY A 317 13.73 3.50 -13.12
C GLY A 317 14.96 2.79 -12.56
N LEU A 318 14.82 1.53 -12.12
CA LEU A 318 15.91 0.69 -11.63
C LEU A 318 16.96 0.44 -12.72
N ARG A 319 16.55 0.08 -13.94
CA ARG A 319 17.45 -0.10 -15.09
C ARG A 319 18.24 1.18 -15.42
N ASN A 320 17.59 2.34 -15.38
CA ASN A 320 18.25 3.62 -15.64
C ASN A 320 19.25 3.96 -14.51
N ALA A 321 18.85 3.78 -13.26
CA ALA A 321 19.70 4.03 -12.09
C ALA A 321 20.95 3.13 -12.09
N ALA A 322 20.79 1.86 -12.45
CA ALA A 322 21.86 0.90 -12.67
C ALA A 322 22.91 1.43 -13.67
N LYS A 323 22.48 1.86 -14.85
CA LYS A 323 23.35 2.45 -15.89
C LYS A 323 24.05 3.72 -15.39
N LEU A 324 23.36 4.58 -14.64
CA LEU A 324 23.96 5.80 -14.08
C LEU A 324 25.10 5.52 -13.09
N ILE A 325 24.96 4.47 -12.27
CA ILE A 325 26.01 4.02 -11.34
C ILE A 325 27.21 3.45 -12.11
N GLU A 326 26.96 2.63 -13.13
CA GLU A 326 28.01 2.01 -13.96
C GLU A 326 28.89 3.06 -14.65
N VAL A 327 28.27 4.09 -15.24
CA VAL A 327 28.96 5.18 -15.93
C VAL A 327 29.64 6.16 -14.94
N LYS A 328 29.43 5.98 -13.62
CA LYS A 328 30.02 6.78 -12.51
C LYS A 328 29.81 8.29 -12.64
N ILE A 329 28.79 8.75 -13.38
CA ILE A 329 28.69 10.16 -13.76
C ILE A 329 28.39 11.06 -12.55
N TYR A 330 27.44 10.65 -11.69
CA TYR A 330 27.11 11.34 -10.45
C TYR A 330 28.21 11.24 -9.40
N LEU A 331 28.85 10.07 -9.28
CA LEU A 331 29.98 9.88 -8.37
C LEU A 331 31.16 10.77 -8.77
N ARG A 332 31.45 10.92 -10.07
CA ARG A 332 32.49 11.83 -10.57
C ARG A 332 32.11 13.29 -10.31
N LEU A 333 30.90 13.72 -10.63
CA LEU A 333 30.45 15.11 -10.40
C LEU A 333 30.48 15.49 -8.92
N ALA A 334 29.92 14.64 -8.04
CA ALA A 334 29.97 14.85 -6.60
C ALA A 334 31.41 14.84 -6.08
N TYR A 335 32.23 13.87 -6.51
CA TYR A 335 33.64 13.81 -6.11
C TYR A 335 34.40 15.08 -6.52
N PHE A 336 34.24 15.56 -7.77
CA PHE A 336 34.87 16.80 -8.23
C PHE A 336 34.44 18.03 -7.41
N LEU A 337 33.16 18.14 -7.05
CA LEU A 337 32.66 19.27 -6.24
C LEU A 337 33.16 19.26 -4.79
N ILE A 338 33.40 18.08 -4.21
CA ILE A 338 33.79 17.93 -2.79
C ILE A 338 35.32 17.81 -2.63
N THR A 339 36.08 17.68 -3.72
CA THR A 339 37.56 17.59 -3.65
C THR A 339 38.25 18.84 -3.10
N SER A 340 37.59 19.99 -3.03
CA SER A 340 38.11 21.18 -2.34
C SER A 340 38.02 21.10 -0.80
N TRP A 341 37.38 20.05 -0.26
CA TRP A 341 37.21 19.79 1.17
C TRP A 341 38.09 18.63 1.67
N LYS A 342 38.93 18.05 0.81
CA LYS A 342 40.00 17.12 1.16
C LYS A 342 41.32 17.85 1.16
#